data_AF-A0A2T5GWY2-F1
#
_entry.id   AF-A0A2T5GWY2-F1
#
_cell.length_a   1.000
_cell.length_b   1.000
_cell.length_c   1.000
_cell.angle_alpha   90.00
_cell.angle_beta   90.00
_cell.angle_gamma   90.00
#
_symmetry.space_group_name_H-M   'P 1'
#
loop_
_entity.id
_entity.type
_entity.pdbx_description
1 polymer ?
#
loop_
_entity_poly.entity_id
_entity_poly.type
_entity_poly.pdbx_seq_one_letter_code
_entity_poly.pdbx_strand_id
1 'polypeptide(L)' 'MEAAIVREKRLKDWRRAWKIDLIEARNENWDDLGIGLGLPRLTEPALGV' A
#
# COMPACT_ATOMS: atom_id res chain seq x y z
N MET A 1 0.51 10.79 -24.54
CA MET A 1 0.10 10.65 -23.12
C MET A 1 0.30 9.21 -22.64
N GLU A 2 -0.23 8.21 -23.34
CA GLU A 2 -0.02 6.76 -23.10
C GLU A 2 1.45 6.33 -22.84
N ALA A 3 2.41 6.80 -23.65
CA ALA A 3 3.82 6.42 -23.49
C ALA A 3 4.44 6.84 -22.14
N ALA A 4 3.98 7.96 -21.55
CA ALA A 4 4.45 8.43 -20.25
C ALA A 4 3.96 7.51 -19.12
N ILE A 5 2.69 7.10 -19.19
CA ILE A 5 2.06 6.19 -18.22
C ILE A 5 2.76 4.82 -18.26
N VAL A 6 3.05 4.28 -19.44
CA VAL A 6 3.73 2.98 -19.58
C VAL A 6 5.14 3.03 -19.00
N ARG A 7 5.90 4.11 -19.23
CA ARG A 7 7.25 4.24 -18.67
C ARG A 7 7.22 4.40 -17.16
N GLU A 8 6.27 5.16 -16.62
CA GLU A 8 6.09 5.32 -15.18
C GLU A 8 5.74 3.99 -14.52
N LYS A 9 4.83 3.19 -15.11
CA LYS A 9 4.49 1.85 -14.63
C LYS A 9 5.71 0.93 -14.59
N ARG A 10 6.48 0.86 -15.67
CA ARG A 10 7.72 0.04 -15.74
C ARG A 10 8.74 0.42 -14.67
N LEU A 11 8.93 1.72 -14.41
CA LEU A 11 9.85 2.18 -13.37
C LEU A 11 9.32 1.89 -11.96
N LYS A 12 8.00 2.00 -11.76
CA LYS A 12 7.36 1.68 -10.48
C LYS A 12 7.37 0.19 -10.18
N ASP A 13 7.20 -0.67 -11.17
CA ASP A 13 7.18 -2.13 -10.97
C ASP A 13 8.50 -2.64 -10.38
N TRP A 14 9.64 -2.17 -10.89
CA TRP A 14 10.94 -2.56 -10.36
C TRP A 14 11.17 -2.06 -8.93
N ARG A 15 10.69 -0.85 -8.62
CA ARG A 15 10.71 -0.33 -7.24
C ARG A 15 9.61 -0.93 -6.36
N ARG A 16 8.62 -1.62 -6.93
CA ARG A 16 7.49 -2.21 -6.22
C ARG A 16 7.88 -3.55 -5.60
N ALA A 17 8.61 -4.39 -6.34
CA ALA A 17 9.09 -5.67 -5.81
C ALA A 17 9.92 -5.46 -4.54
N TRP A 18 10.95 -4.60 -4.59
CA TRP A 18 11.75 -4.26 -3.42
C TRP A 18 10.92 -3.75 -2.22
N LYS A 19 9.92 -2.90 -2.46
CA LYS A 19 9.06 -2.41 -1.38
C LYS A 19 8.21 -3.51 -0.76
N ILE A 20 7.70 -4.44 -1.58
CA ILE A 20 6.95 -5.59 -1.10
C ILE A 20 7.86 -6.45 -0.21
N ASP A 21 9.06 -6.81 -0.69
CA ASP A 21 10.01 -7.61 0.09
C ASP A 21 10.33 -6.96 1.44
N LEU A 22 10.53 -5.64 1.44
CA LEU A 22 10.82 -4.88 2.67
C LEU A 22 9.64 -4.86 3.64
N ILE A 23 8.41 -4.76 3.13
CA ILE A 23 7.18 -4.78 3.95
C ILE A 23 6.99 -6.19 4.50
N GLU A 24 7.06 -7.23 3.67
CA GLU A 24 6.85 -8.63 4.07
C GLU A 24 7.89 -9.10 5.09
N ALA A 25 9.14 -8.63 4.98
CA ALA A 25 10.19 -8.92 5.97
C ALA A 25 9.86 -8.42 7.40
N ARG A 26 8.92 -7.48 7.55
CA ARG A 26 8.52 -6.91 8.85
C ARG A 26 7.04 -7.05 9.18
N ASN A 27 6.20 -7.30 8.18
CA ASN A 27 4.75 -7.40 8.26
C ASN A 27 4.27 -8.48 7.28
N GLU A 28 4.64 -9.73 7.56
CA GLU A 28 4.31 -10.90 6.73
C GLU A 28 2.79 -11.07 6.53
N ASN A 29 2.00 -10.73 7.54
CA ASN A 29 0.54 -10.90 7.54
C ASN A 29 -0.19 -9.69 6.96
N TRP A 30 0.55 -8.66 6.51
CA TRP A 30 -0.01 -7.41 6.01
C TRP A 30 -1.02 -6.77 6.98
N ASP A 31 -0.70 -6.83 8.28
CA ASP A 31 -1.53 -6.29 9.34
C ASP A 31 -1.71 -4.78 9.19
N ASP A 32 -2.92 -4.28 9.47
CA ASP A 32 -3.22 -2.86 9.50
C ASP A 32 -2.65 -2.22 10.77
N LEU A 33 -1.44 -1.69 10.65
CA LEU A 33 -0.74 -0.99 11.74
C LEU A 33 -1.43 0.30 12.18
N GLY A 34 -2.37 0.84 11.38
CA GLY A 34 -3.14 2.03 11.74
C GLY A 34 -3.94 1.81 13.03
N ILE A 35 -4.48 0.62 13.21
CA ILE A 35 -5.26 0.23 14.40
C ILE A 35 -4.41 0.38 15.67
N GLY A 36 -3.16 -0.10 15.65
CA GLY A 36 -2.24 -0.01 16.78
C GLY A 36 -1.80 1.43 17.11
N LEU A 37 -1.90 2.33 16.14
CA LEU A 37 -1.61 3.76 16.29
C LEU A 37 -2.85 4.59 16.67
N GLY A 38 -4.02 3.96 16.86
CA GLY A 38 -5.28 4.62 17.18
C GLY A 38 -5.99 5.25 15.97
N LEU A 39 -5.61 4.89 14.74
CA LEU A 39 -6.32 5.28 13.53
C LEU A 39 -7.49 4.33 13.24
N PRO A 40 -8.63 4.84 12.73
CA PRO A 40 -9.76 4.00 12.35
C PRO A 40 -9.44 3.15 11.12
N ARG A 41 -10.08 1.99 11.00
CA ARG A 41 -9.99 1.15 9.79
C ARG A 41 -10.65 1.89 8.63
N LEU A 42 -9.95 1.98 7.50
CA LEU A 42 -10.47 2.64 6.29
C LEU A 42 -11.69 1.92 5.66
N THR A 43 -11.99 0.68 6.10
CA THR A 43 -13.12 -0.12 5.62
C THR A 43 -14.41 0.09 6.42
N GLU A 44 -14.36 0.87 7.50
CA GLU A 44 -15.61 1.35 8.09
C GLU A 44 -16.18 2.43 7.16
N PRO A 45 -17.32 2.23 6.48
CA PRO A 45 -18.12 3.39 6.12
C PRO A 45 -18.34 4.10 7.46
N ALA A 46 -17.85 5.34 7.57
CA ALA A 46 -17.98 6.15 8.77
C ALA A 46 -19.38 5.90 9.35
N LEU A 47 -19.46 5.30 10.54
CA LEU A 47 -20.73 4.92 11.15
C LEU A 47 -21.62 6.16 11.23
N GLY A 48 -22.59 6.23 10.33
CA GLY A 48 -23.80 7.04 10.39
C GLY A 48 -23.62 8.55 10.58
N VAL A 49 -23.47 9.28 9.47
CA VAL A 49 -24.31 10.46 9.15
C VAL A 49 -24.63 10.43 7.66
#